data_AF-A0A2V7INB0-F1
#
_entry.id   AF-A0A2V7INB0-F1
#
_cell.length_a   1.000
_cell.length_b   1.000
_cell.length_c   1.000
_cell.angle_alpha   90.00
_cell.angle_beta   90.00
_cell.angle_gamma   90.00
#
_symmetry.space_group_name_H-M   'P 1'
#
loop_
_entity.id
_entity.type
_entity.pdbx_description
1 polymer ?
#
loop_
_entity_poly.entity_id
_entity_poly.type
_entity_poly.pdbx_seq_one_letter_code
_entity_poly.pdbx_strand_id
1 'polypeptide(L)'
;LVAEALARNPTVAQRQAAVRAATLRIRPAGSLPDPMLSVGVMDLLLPNFEFNRSDFTEVDVELSQEIPWPGSLGARSGVVRAAAAGARAEEGTVRRELTTAMAVAYYRLGYTVTALETLRHQRELLDAAVQLSTTRYATGAAPQSDPLQAKLARDRLQSEAFVLESERVAALAAVNALRNRIGLPRRPGTRGAPSPRGPPGGHRAGDADDRG
;
A
#
# COMPACT_ATOMS: atom_id res chain seq x y z
N LEU A 1 11.55 15.20 -6.65
CA LEU A 1 10.38 14.79 -5.81
C LEU A 1 10.02 13.32 -5.99
N VAL A 2 9.77 12.85 -7.21
CA VAL A 2 9.42 11.42 -7.47
C VAL A 2 10.48 10.45 -6.94
N ALA A 3 11.76 10.68 -7.25
CA ALA A 3 12.85 9.81 -6.79
C ALA A 3 12.92 9.73 -5.25
N GLU A 4 12.75 10.85 -4.56
CA GLU A 4 12.73 10.91 -3.10
C GLU A 4 11.52 10.16 -2.52
N ALA A 5 10.34 10.31 -3.12
CA ALA A 5 9.14 9.59 -2.71
C ALA A 5 9.30 8.08 -2.89
N LEU A 6 9.83 7.63 -4.03
CA LEU A 6 10.08 6.20 -4.29
C LEU A 6 11.09 5.60 -3.31
N ALA A 7 12.15 6.34 -2.97
CA ALA A 7 13.19 5.88 -2.06
C ALA A 7 12.71 5.75 -0.61
N ARG A 8 11.74 6.55 -0.18
CA ARG A 8 11.27 6.61 1.22
C ARG A 8 9.91 5.96 1.46
N ASN A 9 9.27 5.41 0.43
CA ASN A 9 7.92 4.86 0.57
C ASN A 9 7.94 3.41 1.12
N PRO A 10 7.29 3.14 2.27
CA PRO A 10 7.30 1.81 2.88
C PRO A 10 6.57 0.76 2.05
N THR A 11 5.52 1.14 1.32
CA THR A 11 4.78 0.24 0.43
C THR A 11 5.66 -0.23 -0.73
N VAL A 12 6.50 0.65 -1.29
CA VAL A 12 7.46 0.27 -2.34
C VAL A 12 8.49 -0.71 -1.78
N ALA A 13 9.05 -0.44 -0.60
CA ALA A 13 9.99 -1.34 0.06
C ALA A 13 9.38 -2.72 0.37
N GLN A 14 8.12 -2.76 0.82
CA GLN A 14 7.37 -4.00 1.06
C GLN A 14 7.18 -4.81 -0.22
N ARG A 15 6.79 -4.17 -1.34
CA ARG A 15 6.63 -4.85 -2.63
C ARG A 15 7.95 -5.37 -3.17
N GLN A 16 9.04 -4.62 -3.02
CA GLN A 16 10.38 -5.09 -3.36
C GLN A 16 10.80 -6.32 -2.54
N ALA A 17 10.49 -6.35 -1.25
CA ALA A 17 10.73 -7.52 -0.41
C ALA A 17 9.90 -8.74 -0.88
N ALA A 18 8.64 -8.53 -1.24
CA ALA A 18 7.79 -9.58 -1.81
C ALA A 18 8.34 -10.13 -3.13
N VAL A 19 8.82 -9.26 -4.02
CA VAL A 19 9.51 -9.64 -5.27
C VAL A 19 10.75 -10.48 -5.00
N ARG A 20 11.60 -10.06 -4.05
CA ARG A 20 12.79 -10.82 -3.66
C ARG A 20 12.42 -12.19 -3.12
N ALA A 21 11.46 -12.27 -2.21
CA ALA A 21 10.98 -13.52 -1.64
C ALA A 21 10.38 -14.45 -2.71
N ALA A 22 9.59 -13.94 -3.65
CA ALA A 22 9.05 -14.73 -4.75
C ALA A 22 10.15 -15.23 -5.69
N THR A 23 11.16 -14.40 -5.96
CA THR A 23 12.30 -14.78 -6.83
C THR A 23 13.16 -15.87 -6.20
N LEU A 24 13.42 -15.80 -4.89
CA LEU A 24 14.21 -16.81 -4.17
C LEU A 24 13.56 -18.20 -4.16
N ARG A 25 12.24 -18.29 -4.32
CA ARG A 25 11.50 -19.56 -4.41
C ARG A 25 11.66 -20.27 -5.76
N ILE A 26 12.14 -19.57 -6.81
CA ILE A 26 12.24 -20.14 -8.16
C ILE A 26 13.24 -21.30 -8.21
N ARG A 27 14.43 -21.14 -7.59
CA ARG A 27 15.47 -22.17 -7.62
C ARG A 27 14.98 -23.44 -6.90
N PRO A 28 14.52 -23.40 -5.63
CA PRO A 28 14.02 -24.61 -4.95
C PRO A 28 12.90 -25.32 -5.72
N ALA A 29 12.01 -24.59 -6.39
CA ALA A 29 10.90 -25.18 -7.15
C ALA A 29 11.34 -25.95 -8.42
N GLY A 30 12.55 -25.68 -8.92
CA GLY A 30 13.15 -26.39 -10.05
C GLY A 30 14.23 -27.39 -9.65
N SER A 31 14.53 -27.50 -8.36
CA SER A 31 15.52 -28.44 -7.83
C SER A 31 14.89 -29.80 -7.57
N LEU A 32 15.73 -30.83 -7.56
CA LEU A 32 15.35 -32.14 -7.02
C LEU A 32 14.92 -31.97 -5.55
N PRO A 33 13.94 -32.73 -5.06
CA PRO A 33 13.63 -32.78 -3.63
C PRO A 33 14.87 -33.11 -2.81
N ASP A 34 14.94 -32.66 -1.57
CA ASP A 34 16.11 -32.95 -0.74
C ASP A 34 16.22 -34.46 -0.45
N PRO A 35 17.44 -35.02 -0.41
CA PRO A 35 17.63 -36.41 -0.05
C PRO A 35 17.28 -36.63 1.43
N MET A 36 16.68 -37.77 1.74
CA MET A 36 16.30 -38.14 3.10
C MET A 36 17.27 -39.20 3.62
N LEU A 37 17.89 -38.92 4.77
CA LEU A 37 18.68 -39.88 5.54
C LEU A 37 17.82 -40.43 6.68
N SER A 38 17.59 -41.73 6.68
CA SER A 38 16.90 -42.45 7.75
C SER A 38 17.91 -43.32 8.50
N VAL A 39 17.80 -43.38 9.82
CA VAL A 39 18.56 -44.30 10.67
C VAL A 39 17.56 -45.11 11.47
N GLY A 40 17.59 -46.43 11.26
CA GLY A 40 16.70 -47.38 11.89
C GLY A 40 17.45 -48.36 12.77
N VAL A 41 16.69 -49.05 13.62
CA VAL A 41 17.18 -50.19 14.38
C VAL A 41 16.13 -51.28 14.23
N MET A 42 16.51 -52.40 13.65
CA MET A 42 15.65 -53.56 13.46
C MET A 42 15.96 -54.63 14.51
N ASP A 43 14.96 -55.45 14.84
CA ASP A 43 15.09 -56.60 15.75
C ASP A 43 15.69 -56.29 17.14
N LEU A 44 15.35 -55.12 17.69
CA LEU A 44 15.70 -54.73 19.06
C LEU A 44 14.78 -55.42 20.08
N LEU A 45 15.37 -56.14 21.03
CA LEU A 45 14.63 -56.96 21.98
C LEU A 45 14.07 -56.12 23.15
N LEU A 46 12.73 -56.08 23.25
CA LEU A 46 12.00 -55.43 24.35
C LEU A 46 11.88 -56.36 25.58
N PRO A 47 11.79 -55.83 26.82
CA PRO A 47 11.66 -54.42 27.19
C PRO A 47 13.00 -53.70 27.46
N ASN A 48 14.14 -54.37 27.29
CA ASN A 48 15.41 -53.89 27.85
C ASN A 48 16.22 -52.96 26.92
N PHE A 49 15.82 -52.78 25.66
CA PHE A 49 16.47 -51.88 24.67
C PHE A 49 17.99 -52.06 24.58
N GLU A 50 18.48 -53.29 24.76
CA GLU A 50 19.91 -53.61 24.70
C GLU A 50 20.28 -54.04 23.27
N PHE A 51 21.22 -53.32 22.65
CA PHE A 51 21.63 -53.49 21.24
C PHE A 51 22.56 -54.70 20.97
N ASN A 52 23.02 -55.38 22.02
CA ASN A 52 24.01 -56.46 21.95
C ASN A 52 23.46 -57.83 22.43
N ARG A 53 22.15 -57.94 22.67
CA ARG A 53 21.52 -59.17 23.15
C ARG A 53 21.11 -60.14 22.06
N SER A 54 20.92 -59.65 20.84
CA SER A 54 20.55 -60.46 19.69
C SER A 54 21.59 -60.26 18.61
N ASP A 55 22.12 -61.34 18.06
CA ASP A 55 23.01 -61.30 16.89
C ASP A 55 22.27 -60.77 15.63
N PHE A 56 20.94 -60.62 15.70
CA PHE A 56 20.08 -60.10 14.64
C PHE A 56 19.71 -58.62 14.80
N THR A 57 20.06 -57.95 15.91
CA THR A 57 19.79 -56.51 16.05
C THR A 57 20.67 -55.75 15.06
N GLU A 58 20.05 -55.10 14.08
CA GLU A 58 20.75 -54.38 13.01
C GLU A 58 20.48 -52.87 13.13
N VAL A 59 21.52 -52.07 12.89
CA VAL A 59 21.39 -50.62 12.72
C VAL A 59 21.49 -50.32 11.24
N ASP A 60 20.39 -49.89 10.63
CA ASP A 60 20.34 -49.53 9.22
C ASP A 60 20.48 -48.02 9.02
N VAL A 61 21.15 -47.64 7.93
CA VAL A 61 21.27 -46.25 7.48
C VAL A 61 20.84 -46.19 6.02
N GLU A 62 19.72 -45.54 5.74
CA GLU A 62 19.13 -45.44 4.40
C GLU A 62 19.22 -44.01 3.87
N LEU A 63 19.72 -43.85 2.64
CA LEU A 63 19.67 -42.60 1.89
C LEU A 63 18.68 -42.74 0.73
N SER A 64 17.59 -41.96 0.75
CA SER A 64 16.58 -41.97 -0.30
C SER A 64 16.49 -40.61 -1.03
N GLN A 65 16.24 -40.65 -2.34
CA GLN A 65 16.13 -39.47 -3.19
C GLN A 65 14.97 -39.66 -4.17
N GLU A 66 13.98 -38.77 -4.12
CA GLU A 66 12.89 -38.75 -5.09
C GLU A 66 13.43 -38.27 -6.45
N ILE A 67 13.15 -39.01 -7.53
CA ILE A 67 13.46 -38.63 -8.91
C ILE A 67 12.14 -38.35 -9.66
N PRO A 68 11.77 -37.08 -9.84
CA PRO A 68 10.54 -36.71 -10.56
C PRO A 68 10.62 -37.04 -12.05
N TRP A 69 9.47 -37.25 -12.69
CA TRP A 69 9.38 -37.42 -14.14
C TRP A 69 9.98 -36.21 -14.90
N PRO A 70 10.61 -36.44 -16.07
CA PRO A 70 11.14 -35.38 -16.91
C PRO A 70 10.08 -34.30 -17.18
N GLY A 71 10.44 -33.04 -17.00
CA GLY A 71 9.54 -31.89 -17.21
C GLY A 71 8.73 -31.46 -15.98
N SER A 72 8.53 -32.31 -14.96
CA SER A 72 7.77 -31.93 -13.76
C SER A 72 8.41 -30.77 -12.98
N LEU A 73 9.74 -30.78 -12.81
CA LEU A 73 10.49 -29.68 -12.19
C LEU A 73 10.44 -28.38 -13.01
N GLY A 74 10.45 -28.51 -14.35
CA GLY A 74 10.29 -27.40 -15.28
C GLY A 74 8.92 -26.73 -15.11
N ALA A 75 7.85 -27.51 -15.02
CA ALA A 75 6.50 -27.02 -14.78
C ALA A 75 6.34 -26.35 -13.41
N ARG A 76 6.83 -26.99 -12.33
CA ARG A 76 6.83 -26.43 -10.96
C ARG A 76 7.56 -25.08 -10.91
N SER A 77 8.77 -25.02 -11.47
CA SER A 77 9.52 -23.75 -11.54
C SER A 77 8.85 -22.71 -12.45
N GLY A 78 8.13 -23.13 -13.49
CA GLY A 78 7.33 -22.27 -14.36
C GLY A 78 6.22 -21.54 -13.62
N VAL A 79 5.45 -22.25 -12.79
CA VAL A 79 4.40 -21.66 -11.94
C VAL A 79 5.00 -20.63 -10.98
N VAL A 80 6.12 -20.96 -10.32
CA VAL A 80 6.78 -20.04 -9.38
C VAL A 80 7.40 -18.83 -10.11
N ARG A 81 7.93 -19.01 -11.33
CA ARG A 81 8.38 -17.89 -12.17
C ARG A 81 7.23 -16.95 -12.52
N ALA A 82 6.07 -17.48 -12.89
CA ALA A 82 4.89 -16.67 -13.17
C ALA A 82 4.43 -15.88 -11.94
N ALA A 83 4.43 -16.52 -10.76
CA ALA A 83 4.12 -15.83 -9.50
C ALA A 83 5.13 -14.69 -9.19
N ALA A 84 6.42 -14.91 -9.42
CA ALA A 84 7.45 -13.88 -9.25
C ALA A 84 7.31 -12.74 -10.28
N ALA A 85 6.90 -13.04 -11.52
CA ALA A 85 6.57 -12.03 -12.52
C ALA A 85 5.35 -11.19 -12.11
N GLY A 86 4.31 -11.83 -11.56
CA GLY A 86 3.15 -11.15 -10.97
C GLY A 86 3.55 -10.18 -9.84
N ALA A 87 4.36 -10.64 -8.89
CA ALA A 87 4.87 -9.78 -7.82
C ALA A 87 5.66 -8.57 -8.35
N ARG A 88 6.46 -8.75 -9.42
CA ARG A 88 7.18 -7.64 -10.07
C ARG A 88 6.23 -6.66 -10.76
N ALA A 89 5.19 -7.16 -11.40
CA ALA A 89 4.17 -6.31 -12.02
C ALA A 89 3.45 -5.46 -10.96
N GLU A 90 3.08 -6.06 -9.83
CA GLU A 90 2.49 -5.33 -8.70
C GLU A 90 3.41 -4.24 -8.14
N GLU A 91 4.70 -4.54 -7.94
CA GLU A 91 5.69 -3.52 -7.55
C GLU A 91 5.73 -2.37 -8.57
N GLY A 92 5.75 -2.70 -9.86
CA GLY A 92 5.71 -1.74 -10.95
C GLY A 92 4.45 -0.85 -10.91
N THR A 93 3.29 -1.42 -10.65
CA THR A 93 2.03 -0.69 -10.49
C THR A 93 2.11 0.31 -9.34
N VAL A 94 2.54 -0.12 -8.15
CA VAL A 94 2.68 0.77 -6.99
C VAL A 94 3.65 1.92 -7.26
N ARG A 95 4.78 1.66 -7.94
CA ARG A 95 5.74 2.70 -8.32
C ARG A 95 5.14 3.71 -9.31
N ARG A 96 4.37 3.24 -10.29
CA ARG A 96 3.67 4.10 -11.26
C ARG A 96 2.60 4.94 -10.60
N GLU A 97 1.77 4.34 -9.75
CA GLU A 97 0.74 5.05 -8.98
C GLU A 97 1.33 6.17 -8.13
N LEU A 98 2.41 5.87 -7.39
CA LEU A 98 3.11 6.87 -6.58
C LEU A 98 3.70 8.01 -7.43
N THR A 99 4.26 7.66 -8.60
CA THR A 99 4.83 8.64 -9.53
C THR A 99 3.73 9.56 -10.08
N THR A 100 2.61 9.00 -10.52
CA THR A 100 1.45 9.75 -11.03
C THR A 100 0.86 10.63 -9.93
N ALA A 101 0.64 10.09 -8.73
CA ALA A 101 0.11 10.85 -7.60
C ALA A 101 1.01 12.05 -7.24
N MET A 102 2.33 11.84 -7.24
CA MET A 102 3.30 12.91 -6.99
C MET A 102 3.28 13.98 -8.09
N ALA A 103 3.21 13.56 -9.35
CA ALA A 103 3.13 14.49 -10.48
C ALA A 103 1.86 15.34 -10.40
N VAL A 104 0.69 14.73 -10.17
CA VAL A 104 -0.59 15.43 -10.02
C VAL A 104 -0.53 16.43 -8.86
N ALA A 105 -0.03 16.02 -7.69
CA ALA A 105 0.07 16.90 -6.53
C ALA A 105 1.02 18.09 -6.79
N TYR A 106 2.14 17.83 -7.47
CA TYR A 106 3.11 18.87 -7.83
C TYR A 106 2.53 19.88 -8.81
N TYR A 107 1.91 19.43 -9.89
CA TYR A 107 1.30 20.33 -10.87
C TYR A 107 0.11 21.10 -10.30
N ARG A 108 -0.69 20.48 -9.42
CA ARG A 108 -1.78 21.19 -8.72
C ARG A 108 -1.23 22.28 -7.80
N LEU A 109 -0.15 22.00 -7.06
CA LEU A 109 0.50 23.02 -6.24
C LEU A 109 1.03 24.17 -7.10
N GLY A 110 1.73 23.86 -8.20
CA GLY A 110 2.21 24.86 -9.15
C GLY A 110 1.07 25.73 -9.71
N TYR A 111 -0.02 25.11 -10.15
CA TYR A 111 -1.22 25.81 -10.61
C TYR A 111 -1.76 26.77 -9.56
N THR A 112 -1.96 26.32 -8.31
CA THR A 112 -2.53 27.18 -7.26
C THR A 112 -1.64 28.39 -6.95
N VAL A 113 -0.31 28.22 -6.99
CA VAL A 113 0.63 29.33 -6.78
C VAL A 113 0.51 30.38 -7.89
N THR A 114 0.53 29.94 -9.15
CA THR A 114 0.42 30.85 -10.31
C THR A 114 -0.96 31.50 -10.40
N ALA A 115 -2.02 30.77 -10.08
CA ALA A 115 -3.38 31.30 -10.03
C ALA A 115 -3.52 32.40 -8.96
N LEU A 116 -3.01 32.18 -7.76
CA LEU A 116 -3.02 33.18 -6.69
C LEU A 116 -2.21 34.44 -7.04
N GLU A 117 -1.07 34.28 -7.71
CA GLU A 117 -0.27 35.42 -8.19
C GLU A 117 -1.03 36.24 -9.25
N THR A 118 -1.68 35.57 -10.20
CA THR A 118 -2.52 36.22 -11.22
C THR A 118 -3.67 36.97 -10.57
N LEU A 119 -4.34 36.35 -9.61
CA LEU A 119 -5.49 36.90 -8.93
C LEU A 119 -5.13 38.10 -8.03
N ARG A 120 -3.92 38.09 -7.47
CA ARG A 120 -3.34 39.25 -6.77
C ARG A 120 -3.20 40.44 -7.73
N HIS A 121 -2.65 40.26 -8.93
CA HIS A 121 -2.54 41.34 -9.91
C HIS A 121 -3.90 41.88 -10.36
N GLN A 122 -4.87 40.99 -10.58
CA GLN A 122 -6.25 41.41 -10.91
C GLN A 122 -6.90 42.23 -9.80
N ARG A 123 -6.61 41.88 -8.53
CA ARG A 123 -7.09 42.63 -7.38
C ARG A 123 -6.48 44.04 -7.30
N GLU A 124 -5.18 44.18 -7.57
CA GLU A 124 -4.49 45.48 -7.62
C GLU A 124 -5.14 46.41 -8.67
N LEU A 125 -5.52 45.87 -9.83
CA LEU A 125 -6.24 46.62 -10.87
C LEU A 125 -7.66 47.02 -10.44
N LEU A 126 -8.40 46.13 -9.76
CA LEU A 126 -9.73 46.44 -9.26
C LEU A 126 -9.69 47.45 -8.11
N ASP A 127 -8.67 47.42 -7.26
CA ASP A 127 -8.48 48.43 -6.21
C ASP A 127 -8.30 49.83 -6.85
N ALA A 128 -7.52 49.94 -7.92
CA ALA A 128 -7.42 51.18 -8.70
C ALA A 128 -8.75 51.59 -9.35
N ALA A 129 -9.53 50.64 -9.89
CA ALA A 129 -10.84 50.91 -10.48
C ALA A 129 -11.88 51.38 -9.45
N VAL A 130 -11.85 50.83 -8.23
CA VAL A 130 -12.68 51.29 -7.10
C VAL A 130 -12.34 52.73 -6.74
N GLN A 131 -11.05 53.08 -6.65
CA GLN A 131 -10.63 54.45 -6.38
C GLN A 131 -11.12 55.41 -7.48
N LEU A 132 -10.85 55.10 -8.74
CA LEU A 132 -11.22 55.93 -9.88
C LEU A 132 -12.74 56.18 -9.98
N SER A 133 -13.54 55.11 -9.86
CA SER A 133 -15.01 55.22 -9.90
C SER A 133 -15.57 55.97 -8.70
N THR A 134 -14.96 55.82 -7.51
CA THR A 134 -15.35 56.59 -6.32
C THR A 134 -15.08 58.08 -6.51
N THR A 135 -13.92 58.44 -7.07
CA THR A 135 -13.60 59.85 -7.38
C THR A 135 -14.57 60.43 -8.41
N ARG A 136 -14.86 59.71 -9.50
CA ARG A 136 -15.81 60.17 -10.53
C ARG A 136 -17.22 60.34 -9.99
N TYR A 137 -17.67 59.45 -9.10
CA TYR A 137 -18.95 59.61 -8.41
C TYR A 137 -18.96 60.86 -7.52
N ALA A 138 -17.91 61.09 -6.74
CA ALA A 138 -17.80 62.26 -5.86
C ALA A 138 -17.83 63.60 -6.62
N THR A 139 -17.33 63.63 -7.86
CA THR A 139 -17.39 64.81 -8.74
C THR A 139 -18.63 64.86 -9.63
N GLY A 140 -19.60 63.96 -9.43
CA GLY A 140 -20.83 63.90 -10.24
C GLY A 140 -20.64 63.41 -11.68
N ALA A 141 -19.47 62.90 -12.04
CA ALA A 141 -19.10 62.46 -13.38
C ALA A 141 -19.44 60.99 -13.68
N ALA A 142 -19.90 60.23 -12.68
CA ALA A 142 -20.34 58.84 -12.81
C ALA A 142 -21.45 58.51 -11.79
N PRO A 143 -22.34 57.53 -12.06
CA PRO A 143 -23.36 57.10 -11.12
C PRO A 143 -22.76 56.29 -9.94
N GLN A 144 -23.48 56.24 -8.82
CA GLN A 144 -23.08 55.48 -7.63
C GLN A 144 -22.95 53.96 -7.89
N SER A 145 -23.63 53.45 -8.91
CA SER A 145 -23.57 52.04 -9.31
C SER A 145 -22.15 51.59 -9.66
N ASP A 146 -21.32 52.48 -10.23
CA ASP A 146 -19.99 52.14 -10.74
C ASP A 146 -19.02 51.71 -9.61
N PRO A 147 -18.81 52.49 -8.54
CA PRO A 147 -17.97 52.06 -7.43
C PRO A 147 -18.53 50.85 -6.67
N LEU A 148 -19.85 50.66 -6.64
CA LEU A 148 -20.47 49.47 -6.04
C LEU A 148 -20.19 48.21 -6.87
N GLN A 149 -20.29 48.29 -8.19
CA GLN A 149 -19.94 47.19 -9.08
C GLN A 149 -18.45 46.83 -8.99
N ALA A 150 -17.57 47.83 -8.94
CA ALA A 150 -16.14 47.61 -8.78
C ALA A 150 -15.80 46.93 -7.43
N LYS A 151 -16.43 47.36 -6.33
CA LYS A 151 -16.29 46.72 -5.01
C LYS A 151 -16.79 45.29 -5.02
N LEU A 152 -17.95 45.03 -5.63
CA LEU A 152 -18.50 43.68 -5.75
C LEU A 152 -17.59 42.75 -6.57
N ALA A 153 -17.00 43.24 -7.66
CA ALA A 153 -16.04 42.49 -8.45
C ALA A 153 -14.77 42.14 -7.64
N ARG A 154 -14.25 43.09 -6.87
CA ARG A 154 -13.11 42.87 -5.98
C ARG A 154 -13.42 41.83 -4.90
N ASP A 155 -14.59 41.93 -4.27
CA ASP A 155 -15.00 41.01 -3.21
C ASP A 155 -15.19 39.58 -3.75
N ARG A 156 -15.67 39.42 -4.99
CA ARG A 156 -15.71 38.13 -5.70
C ARG A 156 -14.32 37.52 -5.89
N LEU A 157 -13.34 38.31 -6.35
CA LEU A 157 -11.96 37.84 -6.45
C LEU A 157 -11.42 37.43 -5.07
N GLN A 158 -11.73 38.17 -4.01
CA GLN A 158 -11.31 37.78 -2.67
C GLN A 158 -11.89 36.43 -2.24
N SER A 159 -13.17 36.14 -2.55
CA SER A 159 -13.76 34.82 -2.32
C SER A 159 -13.03 33.73 -3.11
N GLU A 160 -12.68 33.97 -4.38
CA GLU A 160 -11.93 33.03 -5.21
C GLU A 160 -10.51 32.77 -4.67
N ALA A 161 -9.84 33.82 -4.17
CA ALA A 161 -8.54 33.70 -3.52
C ALA A 161 -8.57 32.73 -2.32
N PHE A 162 -9.62 32.80 -1.49
CA PHE A 162 -9.76 31.88 -0.35
C PHE A 162 -9.91 30.42 -0.78
N VAL A 163 -10.63 30.17 -1.88
CA VAL A 163 -10.76 28.82 -2.45
C VAL A 163 -9.40 28.32 -2.93
N LEU A 164 -8.68 29.12 -3.73
CA LEU A 164 -7.36 28.76 -4.24
C LEU A 164 -6.32 28.57 -3.13
N GLU A 165 -6.38 29.35 -2.05
CA GLU A 165 -5.48 29.22 -0.91
C GLU A 165 -5.74 27.90 -0.15
N SER A 166 -7.01 27.53 0.03
CA SER A 166 -7.39 26.22 0.57
C SER A 166 -6.88 25.08 -0.32
N GLU A 167 -7.01 25.21 -1.65
CA GLU A 167 -6.47 24.23 -2.59
C GLU A 167 -4.94 24.15 -2.54
N ARG A 168 -4.25 25.29 -2.40
CA ARG A 168 -2.78 25.35 -2.27
C ARG A 168 -2.31 24.58 -1.03
N VAL A 169 -2.97 24.81 0.11
CA VAL A 169 -2.68 24.10 1.35
C VAL A 169 -2.92 22.59 1.19
N ALA A 170 -4.02 22.19 0.56
CA ALA A 170 -4.32 20.79 0.29
C ALA A 170 -3.30 20.13 -0.65
N ALA A 171 -2.90 20.83 -1.73
CA ALA A 171 -1.89 20.34 -2.67
C ALA A 171 -0.52 20.19 -2.01
N LEU A 172 -0.11 21.16 -1.18
CA LEU A 172 1.14 21.10 -0.41
C LEU A 172 1.11 19.94 0.59
N ALA A 173 -0.01 19.75 1.29
CA ALA A 173 -0.20 18.61 2.19
C ALA A 173 -0.10 17.27 1.44
N ALA A 174 -0.68 17.16 0.24
CA ALA A 174 -0.58 15.96 -0.60
C ALA A 174 0.87 15.67 -1.01
N VAL A 175 1.63 16.69 -1.46
CA VAL A 175 3.06 16.54 -1.78
C VAL A 175 3.83 16.07 -0.54
N ASN A 176 3.59 16.67 0.62
CA ASN A 176 4.28 16.31 1.87
C ASN A 176 3.93 14.89 2.34
N ALA A 177 2.68 14.47 2.18
CA ALA A 177 2.24 13.11 2.51
C ALA A 177 2.91 12.07 1.60
N LEU A 178 2.99 12.34 0.30
CA LEU A 178 3.66 11.46 -0.66
C LEU A 178 5.19 11.43 -0.49
N ARG A 179 5.79 12.49 0.06
CA ARG A 179 7.21 12.54 0.45
C ARG A 179 7.51 11.86 1.79
N ASN A 180 6.49 11.34 2.47
CA ASN A 180 6.62 10.68 3.77
C ASN A 180 7.05 11.65 4.90
N ARG A 181 6.63 12.93 4.84
CA ARG A 181 6.83 13.92 5.94
C ARG A 181 5.64 14.04 6.88
N ILE A 182 4.47 13.58 6.46
CA ILE A 182 3.29 13.37 7.30
C ILE A 182 2.70 12.06 6.81
N GLY A 183 2.52 11.09 7.70
CA GLY A 183 1.93 9.80 7.33
C GLY A 183 0.63 10.04 6.54
N LEU A 184 0.41 9.25 5.48
CA LEU A 184 -0.85 9.28 4.74
C LEU A 184 -2.00 9.27 5.76
N PRO A 185 -3.03 10.14 5.66
CA PRO A 185 -4.25 9.90 6.40
C PRO A 185 -4.70 8.49 6.04
N ARG A 186 -4.67 7.59 7.04
CA ARG A 186 -5.23 6.25 6.90
C ARG A 186 -6.61 6.46 6.33
N ARG A 187 -6.90 5.85 5.18
CA ARG A 187 -8.29 5.70 4.72
C ARG A 187 -9.10 5.25 5.93
N PRO A 188 -10.25 5.86 6.26
CA PRO A 188 -11.11 5.33 7.30
C PRO A 188 -11.45 3.89 6.89
N GLY A 189 -10.82 2.95 7.56
CA GLY A 189 -11.01 1.53 7.33
C GLY A 189 -12.45 1.22 7.63
N THR A 190 -13.08 0.51 6.71
CA THR A 190 -14.26 -0.31 6.98
C THR A 190 -14.08 -0.99 8.33
N ARG A 191 -14.94 -0.61 9.27
CA ARG A 191 -15.07 -1.19 10.61
C ARG A 191 -15.06 -2.72 10.45
N GLY A 192 -14.27 -3.39 11.29
CA GLY A 192 -13.97 -4.81 11.18
C GLY A 192 -15.20 -5.67 10.87
N ALA A 193 -15.06 -6.55 9.87
CA ALA A 193 -15.94 -7.70 9.74
C ALA A 193 -15.77 -8.54 11.02
N PRO A 194 -16.86 -8.93 11.70
CA PRO A 194 -16.77 -9.81 12.86
C PRO A 194 -16.20 -11.17 12.45
N SER A 195 -15.20 -11.65 13.18
CA SER A 195 -14.66 -13.00 13.04
C SER A 195 -15.79 -14.04 13.13
N PRO A 196 -15.78 -15.10 12.29
CA PRO A 196 -16.76 -16.17 12.41
C PRO A 196 -16.60 -16.87 13.77
N ARG A 197 -17.68 -16.88 14.55
CA ARG A 197 -17.80 -17.66 15.79
C ARG A 197 -17.52 -19.13 15.46
N GLY A 198 -16.66 -19.77 16.27
CA GLY A 198 -16.45 -21.21 16.24
C GLY A 198 -17.75 -21.99 16.52
N PRO A 199 -17.81 -23.28 16.13
CA PRO A 199 -19.04 -24.06 16.16
C PRO A 199 -19.57 -24.25 17.59
N PRO A 200 -20.90 -24.33 17.79
CA PRO A 200 -21.49 -24.53 19.11
C PRO A 200 -21.15 -25.91 19.64
N GLY A 201 -20.62 -25.96 20.87
CA GLY A 201 -20.45 -27.19 21.63
C GLY A 201 -21.78 -27.90 21.79
N GLY A 202 -21.86 -29.12 21.25
CA GLY A 202 -23.03 -29.97 21.34
C GLY A 202 -23.31 -30.35 22.79
N HIS A 203 -24.55 -30.08 23.22
CA HIS A 203 -25.21 -30.75 24.33
C HIS A 203 -25.14 -32.26 24.10
N ARG A 204 -24.49 -33.01 24.99
CA ARG A 204 -24.84 -34.41 25.23
C ARG A 204 -25.65 -34.47 26.51
N ALA A 205 -26.94 -34.74 26.32
CA ALA A 205 -27.78 -35.36 27.32
C ALA A 205 -27.14 -36.72 27.71
N GLY A 206 -26.99 -36.93 29.00
CA GLY A 206 -26.69 -38.23 29.60
C GLY A 206 -27.71 -38.43 30.71
N ASP A 207 -28.80 -39.10 30.33
CA ASP A 207 -29.80 -39.66 31.24
C ASP A 207 -29.46 -41.15 31.37
N ALA A 208 -29.16 -41.60 32.59
CA ALA A 208 -29.07 -42.99 33.05
C ALA A 208 -28.77 -42.91 34.56
N ASP A 209 -29.78 -43.02 35.42
CA ASP A 209 -30.26 -44.30 35.97
C ASP A 209 -29.18 -44.94 36.86
N ASP A 210 -29.31 -44.76 38.18
CA ASP A 210 -28.94 -45.83 39.10
C ASP A 210 -29.78 -45.80 40.37
N ARG A 211 -30.27 -46.99 40.71
CA ARG A 211 -30.96 -47.34 41.95
C ARG A 211 -29.90 -47.91 42.89
N GLY A 212 -29.90 -47.47 44.14
CA GLY A 212 -29.10 -48.07 45.22
C GLY A 212 -29.07 -47.21 46.45
#